data_AF-A0A5K1ELN8-F1
#
_entry.id   AF-A0A5K1ELN8-F1
#
_cell.length_a   1.000
_cell.length_b   1.000
_cell.length_c   1.000
_cell.angle_alpha   90.00
_cell.angle_beta   90.00
_cell.angle_gamma   90.00
#
_symmetry.space_group_name_H-M   'P 1'
#
loop_
_entity.id
_entity.type
_entity.pdbx_description
1 polymer ?
#
loop_
_entity_poly.entity_id
_entity_poly.type
_entity_poly.pdbx_seq_one_letter_code
_entity_poly.pdbx_strand_id
1 'polypeptide(L)' 'HPVYHSHSKHIEIDLHFFLEKLAKGDLKIQYISSKDQVADILTKSLSKQHHYQIINKLNLIVGALSLWGDVNRSTKKALK' A
#
# COMPACT_ATOMS: atom_id res chain seq x y z
N HIS A 1 -2.75 -39.22 5.72
CA HIS A 1 -2.43 -37.91 6.32
C HIS A 1 -3.06 -36.80 5.48
N PRO A 2 -4.06 -36.06 5.99
CA PRO A 2 -4.60 -34.90 5.29
C PRO A 2 -3.70 -33.70 5.63
N VAL A 3 -2.63 -33.54 4.86
CA VAL A 3 -1.71 -32.42 5.04
C VAL A 3 -2.42 -31.14 4.56
N TYR A 4 -2.15 -30.00 5.16
CA TYR A 4 -2.70 -28.71 4.76
C TYR A 4 -2.30 -28.37 3.32
N HIS A 5 -3.14 -28.68 2.33
CA HIS A 5 -2.85 -28.38 0.92
C HIS A 5 -3.50 -27.06 0.45
N SER A 6 -4.45 -26.49 1.18
CA SER A 6 -5.21 -25.32 0.69
C SER A 6 -4.34 -24.08 0.53
N HIS A 7 -3.55 -23.71 1.55
CA HIS A 7 -2.64 -22.55 1.48
C HIS A 7 -1.53 -22.72 0.44
N SER A 8 -0.95 -23.92 0.33
CA SER A 8 0.09 -24.21 -0.67
C SER A 8 -0.46 -24.17 -2.09
N LYS A 9 -1.69 -24.64 -2.31
CA LYS A 9 -2.37 -24.57 -3.62
C LYS A 9 -2.59 -23.13 -4.08
N HIS A 10 -2.96 -22.20 -3.19
CA HIS A 10 -3.14 -20.80 -3.58
C HIS A 10 -1.83 -20.17 -4.07
N ILE A 11 -0.72 -20.40 -3.36
CA ILE A 11 0.60 -19.91 -3.76
C ILE A 11 1.04 -20.53 -5.10
N GLU A 12 0.80 -21.83 -5.28
CA GLU A 12 1.17 -22.56 -6.49
C GLU A 12 0.39 -22.06 -7.72
N ILE A 13 -0.91 -21.81 -7.57
CA ILE A 13 -1.76 -21.28 -8.65
C ILE A 13 -1.31 -19.87 -9.04
N ASP A 14 -1.09 -18.98 -8.06
CA ASP A 14 -0.67 -17.61 -8.33
C ASP A 14 0.70 -17.58 -9.03
N LEU A 15 1.64 -18.41 -8.56
CA LEU A 15 2.97 -18.53 -9.17
C LEU A 15 2.87 -19.01 -10.62
N HIS A 16 2.09 -20.06 -10.88
CA HIS A 16 1.91 -20.60 -12.23
C HIS A 16 1.37 -19.53 -13.19
N PHE A 17 0.35 -18.78 -12.76
CA PHE A 17 -0.22 -17.68 -13.53
C PHE A 17 0.81 -16.59 -13.83
N PHE A 18 1.59 -16.16 -12.83
CA PHE A 18 2.63 -15.15 -13.02
C PHE A 18 3.72 -15.62 -13.99
N LEU A 19 4.20 -16.86 -13.85
CA LEU A 19 5.24 -17.43 -14.71
C LEU A 19 4.77 -17.57 -16.16
N GLU A 20 3.52 -17.98 -16.38
CA GLU A 20 2.94 -18.07 -17.72
C GLU A 20 2.88 -16.70 -18.39
N LYS A 21 2.50 -15.66 -17.64
CA LYS A 21 2.44 -14.27 -18.13
C LYS A 21 3.82 -13.69 -18.43
N LEU A 22 4.82 -14.03 -17.64
CA LEU A 22 6.22 -13.68 -17.90
C LEU A 22 6.76 -14.35 -19.16
N ALA A 23 6.50 -15.65 -19.33
CA ALA A 23 6.95 -16.42 -20.48
C ALA A 23 6.32 -15.93 -21.79
N LYS A 24 5.06 -15.48 -21.75
CA LYS A 24 4.37 -14.84 -22.88
C LYS A 24 4.88 -13.43 -23.19
N GLY A 25 5.63 -12.81 -22.28
CA GLY A 25 6.09 -11.43 -22.40
C GLY A 25 5.03 -10.37 -22.08
N ASP A 26 3.85 -10.79 -21.59
CA ASP A 26 2.76 -9.90 -21.16
C ASP A 26 3.15 -9.09 -19.90
N LEU A 27 4.11 -9.60 -19.12
CA LEU A 27 4.52 -9.03 -17.84
C LEU A 27 6.04 -8.95 -17.76
N LYS A 28 6.56 -7.84 -17.24
CA LYS A 28 8.00 -7.64 -16.97
C LYS A 28 8.19 -7.33 -15.50
N ILE A 29 8.90 -8.19 -14.79
CA ILE A 29 9.29 -7.94 -13.40
C ILE A 29 10.49 -6.99 -13.39
N GLN A 30 10.40 -5.95 -12.57
CA GLN A 30 11.49 -5.03 -12.29
C GLN A 30 11.60 -4.84 -10.78
N TYR A 31 12.82 -4.81 -10.29
CA TYR A 31 13.06 -4.48 -8.90
C TYR A 31 12.74 -3.00 -8.66
N ILE A 32 11.96 -2.73 -7.62
CA ILE A 32 11.69 -1.39 -7.13
C ILE A 32 12.21 -1.33 -5.70
N SER A 33 12.96 -0.27 -5.39
CA SER A 33 13.46 -0.08 -4.02
C SER A 33 12.29 0.09 -3.06
N SER A 34 12.43 -0.36 -1.81
CA SER A 34 11.37 -0.22 -0.80
C SER A 34 10.99 1.23 -0.51
N LYS A 35 11.86 2.20 -0.82
CA LYS A 35 11.56 3.63 -0.71
C LYS A 35 10.67 4.14 -1.85
N ASP A 36 10.67 3.43 -2.97
CA ASP A 36 9.95 3.78 -4.20
C ASP A 36 8.70 2.90 -4.41
N GLN A 37 8.52 1.86 -3.61
CA GLN A 37 7.39 0.95 -3.69
C GLN A 37 6.12 1.56 -3.10
N VAL A 38 5.42 2.36 -3.91
CA VAL A 38 4.22 3.11 -3.48
C VAL A 38 3.11 2.20 -2.95
N ALA A 39 2.96 0.98 -3.48
CA ALA A 39 1.96 0.01 -3.06
C ALA A 39 2.07 -0.42 -1.58
N ASP A 40 3.23 -0.19 -0.95
CA ASP A 40 3.44 -0.51 0.46
C ASP A 40 2.51 0.30 1.39
N ILE A 41 2.01 1.45 0.94
CA ILE A 41 1.04 2.24 1.70
C ILE A 41 -0.29 1.51 1.94
N LEU A 42 -0.67 0.60 1.03
CA LEU A 42 -1.95 -0.12 1.09
C LEU A 42 -1.81 -1.52 1.70
N THR A 43 -0.59 -2.05 1.75
CA THR A 43 -0.35 -3.46 2.11
C THR A 43 0.41 -3.63 3.42
N LYS A 44 1.04 -2.56 3.94
CA LYS A 44 1.91 -2.62 5.12
C LYS A 44 1.62 -1.48 6.09
N SER A 45 1.78 -1.76 7.38
CA SER A 45 1.91 -0.73 8.41
C SER A 45 3.29 -0.09 8.32
N LEU A 46 3.39 1.08 7.69
CA LEU A 46 4.65 1.81 7.51
C LEU A 46 4.93 2.79 8.66
N SER A 47 6.22 3.08 8.89
CA SER A 47 6.60 4.19 9.78
C SER A 47 6.08 5.51 9.20
N LYS A 48 5.76 6.46 10.08
CA LYS A 48 5.24 7.78 9.70
C LYS A 48 6.13 8.47 8.66
N GLN A 49 7.45 8.36 8.80
CA GLN A 49 8.42 8.92 7.86
C GLN A 49 8.31 8.28 6.46
N HIS A 50 8.29 6.94 6.37
CA HIS A 50 8.16 6.25 5.09
C HIS A 50 6.80 6.52 4.43
N HIS A 51 5.75 6.56 5.23
CA HIS A 51 4.40 6.88 4.77
C HIS A 51 4.34 8.27 4.11
N TYR A 52 4.90 9.32 4.74
CA TYR A 52 4.94 10.65 4.13
C TYR A 52 5.79 10.71 2.86
N GLN A 53 6.93 10.00 2.82
CA GLN A 53 7.76 9.95 1.61
C GLN A 53 7.00 9.37 0.42
N ILE A 54 6.21 8.31 0.65
CA ILE A 54 5.40 7.67 -0.39
C ILE A 54 4.20 8.56 -0.79
N ILE A 55 3.50 9.17 0.17
CA ILE A 55 2.40 10.10 -0.12
C ILE A 55 2.88 11.28 -0.96
N ASN A 56 4.03 11.87 -0.63
CA ASN A 56 4.55 13.00 -1.39
C ASN A 56 4.81 12.63 -2.86
N LYS A 57 5.18 11.38 -3.15
CA LYS A 57 5.34 10.88 -4.53
C LYS A 57 4.02 10.71 -5.27
N LEU A 58 2.92 10.52 -4.56
CA LEU A 58 1.57 10.43 -5.11
C LEU A 58 0.90 11.81 -5.31
N ASN A 59 1.60 12.91 -5.01
CA ASN A 59 1.06 14.27 -5.02
C ASN A 59 -0.22 14.42 -4.16
N LEU A 60 -0.37 13.60 -3.12
CA LEU A 60 -1.52 13.68 -2.22
C LEU A 60 -1.29 14.84 -1.24
N ILE A 61 -2.21 15.81 -1.24
CA ILE A 61 -2.20 16.92 -0.27
C ILE A 61 -2.63 16.34 1.08
N VAL A 62 -1.69 16.14 2.01
CA VAL A 62 -1.98 15.75 3.41
C VAL A 62 -2.37 16.99 4.22
N GLY A 63 -3.30 17.76 3.67
CA GLY A 63 -3.86 18.95 4.27
C GLY A 63 -5.36 18.93 4.02
N ALA A 64 -6.13 18.67 5.07
CA ALA A 64 -7.59 18.82 5.14
C ALA A 64 -8.51 17.67 4.67
N LEU A 65 -8.01 16.47 4.31
CA LEU A 65 -8.89 15.29 4.28
C LEU A 65 -8.81 14.53 5.62
N SER A 66 -9.36 15.13 6.67
CA SER A 66 -9.80 14.35 7.83
C SER A 66 -11.14 13.72 7.47
N LEU A 67 -11.22 12.38 7.54
CA LEU A 67 -12.49 11.63 7.48
C LEU A 67 -13.47 12.02 8.61
N TRP A 68 -12.98 12.78 9.59
CA TRP A 68 -13.69 13.27 10.77
C TRP A 68 -14.15 14.72 10.67
N GLY A 69 -13.94 15.37 9.51
CA GLY A 69 -14.16 16.80 9.37
C GLY A 69 -13.06 17.63 10.04
N ASP A 70 -12.87 18.85 9.55
CA ASP A 70 -11.95 19.81 10.15
C ASP A 70 -12.54 20.30 11.48
N VAL A 71 -11.98 19.87 12.61
CA VAL A 71 -12.30 20.49 13.91
C VAL A 71 -11.59 21.84 13.94
N ASN A 72 -12.23 22.81 13.30
CA ASN A 72 -11.76 24.15 13.11
C ASN A 72 -11.25 24.74 14.43
N ARG A 73 -9.99 25.17 14.43
CA ARG A 73 -9.23 25.80 15.52
C ARG A 73 -9.84 27.14 16.02
N SER A 74 -11.02 27.52 15.52
CA SER A 74 -11.77 28.72 15.88
C SER A 74 -12.53 28.62 17.22
N THR A 75 -12.79 27.42 17.76
CA THR A 75 -13.58 27.28 19.01
C THR A 75 -12.82 27.61 20.29
N LYS A 76 -11.49 27.77 20.26
CA LYS A 76 -10.70 28.18 21.45
C LYS A 76 -10.77 29.68 21.77
N LYS A 77 -11.45 30.51 20.96
CA LYS A 77 -11.72 31.92 21.30
C LYS A 77 -13.04 32.14 22.08
N ALA A 78 -13.85 31.09 22.27
CA ALA A 78 -15.13 31.19 22.98
C ALA A 78 -15.08 30.64 24.43
N LEU A 79 -13.92 30.19 24.91
CA LEU A 79 -13.70 29.85 26.31
C LEU A 79 -12.66 30.83 26.87
N LYS A 80 -13.12 32.06 27.04
CA LYS A 80 -12.51 33.02 27.94
C LYS A 80 -13.07 32.79 29.34
#